data_AF-A0A2N2M371-F1
#
_entry.id   AF-A0A2N2M371-F1
#
_cell.length_a   1.000
_cell.length_b   1.000
_cell.length_c   1.000
_cell.angle_alpha   90.00
_cell.angle_beta   90.00
_cell.angle_gamma   90.00
#
_symmetry.space_group_name_H-M   'P 1'
#
loop_
_entity.id
_entity.type
_entity.pdbx_description
1 polymer ?
#
loop_
_entity_poly.entity_id
_entity_poly.type
_entity_poly.pdbx_seq_one_letter_code
_entity_poly.pdbx_strand_id
1 'polypeptide(L)'
;MIVLLVVLLTVADAGHRFKKTGQSQITQVNIDQISLILGEEGTVWLEPTSSFNDEFIELKILGPAAEQTQYKGKEGFFGLAGVQTLWLAKEDRETEMALVAATGARYIGMDFEWGKIEKEQGKYDWSGPDDAVRLAKQYGLTIVPMLLFTPQWASPTSFAPLDYKSIPPVDEKQYRDFVFQVVNRYKPFGQSTYVKDGYGISDWVIWNEPNVQPQGKDPLPGNFWIGELEAYIQLMRAGFEGAHAADPSCNVLNGGLADVYWRQGEADLVTAVERLYDPNGDGDAGDGARPYFDTLNIHIYPPVNLTPEEINDWLQYRIDAISRVMDRFGDDGKKIWVTETGFGSVPSSNNLNETPQPDNLMWLDEKGQSDSMLIMFEKYVQFPKVETVLWWSLRDYYINQTGENQAMEAHYGLVNADFSPKSSYLAYARMVGGMDILFSSEINIGSFGRQMVVIPKNVISRAGNYLVVVTPILRGENQPHFQTVKRTSVFFKNIQSK
;
A
#
# COMPACT_ATOMS: atom_id res chain seq x y z
N MET A 1 11.60 7.88 -18.82
CA MET A 1 11.80 7.90 -17.37
C MET A 1 11.34 9.25 -16.88
N ILE A 2 10.11 9.32 -16.38
CA ILE A 2 9.57 10.53 -15.78
C ILE A 2 10.02 10.48 -14.33
N VAL A 3 10.64 11.55 -13.89
CA VAL A 3 11.22 11.63 -12.56
C VAL A 3 10.20 12.31 -11.68
N LEU A 4 9.70 11.60 -10.67
CA LEU A 4 9.04 12.21 -9.53
C LEU A 4 10.05 12.43 -8.42
N LEU A 5 10.20 13.67 -7.95
CA LEU A 5 10.82 13.93 -6.65
C LEU A 5 9.73 14.33 -5.67
N VAL A 6 9.69 13.62 -4.55
CA VAL A 6 8.67 13.74 -3.50
C VAL A 6 9.36 14.10 -2.21
N VAL A 7 9.00 15.25 -1.63
CA VAL A 7 9.50 15.64 -0.31
C VAL A 7 8.31 15.86 0.62
N LEU A 8 8.19 15.01 1.64
CA LEU A 8 7.23 15.16 2.72
C LEU A 8 7.78 16.15 3.76
N LEU A 9 7.00 17.17 4.08
CA LEU A 9 7.36 18.22 5.03
C LEU A 9 6.26 18.39 6.06
N THR A 10 6.58 18.18 7.34
CA THR A 10 5.66 18.51 8.43
C THR A 10 5.86 19.96 8.84
N VAL A 11 4.89 20.82 8.50
CA VAL A 11 4.88 22.23 8.88
C VAL A 11 4.10 22.38 10.20
N ALA A 12 4.77 22.86 11.24
CA ALA A 12 4.18 23.19 12.54
C ALA A 12 4.15 24.71 12.77
N ASP A 13 3.46 25.17 13.82
CA ASP A 13 3.28 26.60 14.16
C ASP A 13 4.59 27.41 14.29
N ALA A 14 5.73 26.76 14.49
CA ALA A 14 7.05 27.41 14.64
C ALA A 14 7.96 27.35 13.39
N GLY A 15 7.49 26.81 12.26
CA GLY A 15 8.24 26.78 10.99
C GLY A 15 9.40 25.78 10.98
N HIS A 16 9.45 24.92 9.95
CA HIS A 16 10.60 24.04 9.70
C HIS A 16 11.31 24.48 8.43
N ARG A 17 12.61 24.81 8.53
CA ARG A 17 13.50 24.88 7.37
C ARG A 17 14.09 23.50 7.17
N PHE A 18 13.56 22.74 6.21
CA PHE A 18 14.17 21.47 5.86
C PHE A 18 15.35 21.68 4.92
N LYS A 19 16.44 20.97 5.22
CA LYS A 19 17.54 20.72 4.30
C LYS A 19 17.53 19.22 4.04
N LYS A 20 17.10 18.84 2.83
CA LYS A 20 17.13 17.51 2.18
C LYS A 20 17.17 16.28 3.12
N THR A 21 16.07 15.53 3.18
CA THR A 21 16.02 14.13 3.64
C THR A 21 15.36 13.29 2.54
N GLY A 22 16.13 12.37 1.95
CA GLY A 22 15.69 11.53 0.82
C GLY A 22 16.16 12.06 -0.53
N GLN A 23 16.88 11.22 -1.27
CA GLN A 23 17.24 11.44 -2.68
C GLN A 23 16.88 10.17 -3.43
N SER A 24 15.87 10.20 -4.29
CA SER A 24 15.84 9.25 -5.40
C SER A 24 16.96 9.68 -6.35
N GLN A 25 17.94 8.80 -6.60
CA GLN A 25 19.11 9.11 -7.45
C GLN A 25 18.78 9.15 -8.94
N ILE A 26 17.50 9.07 -9.29
CA ILE A 26 17.02 8.96 -10.66
C ILE A 26 16.36 10.28 -11.02
N THR A 27 17.11 11.39 -11.08
CA THR A 27 16.49 12.71 -11.34
C THR A 27 17.14 13.48 -12.49
N GLN A 28 16.32 13.86 -13.47
CA GLN A 28 16.63 14.85 -14.52
C GLN A 28 16.68 16.29 -13.93
N VAL A 29 16.03 16.51 -12.78
CA VAL A 29 16.01 17.78 -12.05
C VAL A 29 16.19 17.50 -10.56
N ASN A 30 17.19 18.12 -9.93
CA ASN A 30 17.41 18.05 -8.49
C ASN A 30 16.58 19.11 -7.76
N ILE A 31 15.92 18.75 -6.65
CA ILE A 31 15.50 19.75 -5.66
C ILE A 31 16.64 19.91 -4.65
N ASP A 32 17.27 21.07 -4.65
CA ASP A 32 18.42 21.35 -3.80
C ASP A 32 18.03 21.77 -2.39
N GLN A 33 16.98 22.58 -2.30
CA GLN A 33 16.52 23.16 -1.05
C GLN A 33 15.03 23.49 -1.12
N ILE A 34 14.31 23.19 -0.05
CA ILE A 34 12.92 23.62 0.12
C ILE A 34 12.81 24.39 1.43
N SER A 35 12.06 25.49 1.41
CA SER A 35 11.67 26.23 2.60
C SER A 35 10.16 26.47 2.53
N LEU A 36 9.38 25.71 3.29
CA LEU A 36 7.95 25.96 3.47
C LEU A 36 7.73 26.35 4.94
N ILE A 37 7.38 27.63 5.17
CA ILE A 37 7.16 28.18 6.51
C ILE A 37 5.72 28.69 6.58
N LEU A 38 5.02 28.33 7.64
CA LEU A 38 3.63 28.69 7.85
C LEU A 38 3.44 30.21 7.82
N GLY A 39 2.57 30.69 6.92
CA GLY A 39 2.24 32.11 6.79
C GLY A 39 3.30 32.98 6.09
N GLU A 40 4.42 32.41 5.65
CA GLU A 40 5.50 33.09 4.94
C GLU A 40 5.57 32.66 3.46
N GLU A 41 6.27 33.44 2.64
CA GLU A 41 6.62 33.00 1.28
C GLU A 41 7.56 31.79 1.36
N GLY A 42 7.19 30.70 0.69
CA GLY A 42 8.03 29.53 0.56
C GLY A 42 8.99 29.65 -0.62
N THR A 43 10.00 28.78 -0.65
CA THR A 43 10.92 28.66 -1.79
C THR A 43 11.20 27.21 -2.10
N VAL A 44 11.17 26.84 -3.37
CA VAL A 44 11.69 25.57 -3.89
C VAL A 44 12.85 25.89 -4.83
N TRP A 45 14.02 25.34 -4.53
CA TRP A 45 15.22 25.49 -5.35
C TRP A 45 15.43 24.25 -6.20
N LEU A 46 15.50 24.46 -7.51
CA LEU A 46 15.61 23.43 -8.54
C LEU A 46 16.95 23.59 -9.26
N GLU A 47 17.66 22.49 -9.47
CA GLU A 47 18.91 22.46 -10.23
C GLU A 47 18.80 21.39 -11.34
N PRO A 48 18.79 21.78 -12.63
CA PRO A 48 18.78 20.81 -13.72
C PRO A 48 20.02 19.94 -13.70
N THR A 49 19.88 18.68 -14.13
CA THR A 49 21.06 17.90 -14.54
C THR A 49 21.48 18.29 -15.95
N SER A 50 22.73 18.01 -16.29
CA SER A 50 23.27 18.29 -17.63
C SER A 50 22.51 17.61 -18.77
N SER A 51 21.70 16.59 -18.48
CA SER A 51 20.90 15.84 -19.45
C SER A 51 19.45 16.32 -19.56
N PHE A 52 19.05 17.38 -18.84
CA PHE A 52 17.69 17.91 -18.85
C PHE A 52 17.69 19.44 -18.70
N ASN A 53 18.00 20.11 -19.81
CA ASN A 53 18.17 21.55 -19.91
C ASN A 53 17.15 22.14 -20.89
N ASP A 54 16.61 23.32 -20.57
CA ASP A 54 15.60 24.04 -21.34
C ASP A 54 14.26 23.30 -21.51
N GLU A 55 14.02 22.31 -20.66
CA GLU A 55 12.81 21.48 -20.63
C GLU A 55 11.76 22.06 -19.68
N PHE A 56 10.50 21.65 -19.87
CA PHE A 56 9.41 22.04 -18.98
C PHE A 56 9.17 21.00 -17.90
N ILE A 57 8.90 21.48 -16.69
CA ILE A 57 8.40 20.68 -15.58
C ILE A 57 7.09 21.26 -15.07
N GLU A 58 6.33 20.43 -14.38
CA GLU A 58 5.25 20.84 -13.49
C GLU A 58 5.73 20.73 -12.04
N LEU A 59 5.63 21.82 -11.27
CA LEU A 59 5.82 21.82 -9.83
C LEU A 59 4.46 21.91 -9.15
N LYS A 60 4.12 20.88 -8.37
CA LYS A 60 2.93 20.85 -7.50
C LYS A 60 3.32 20.90 -6.03
N ILE A 61 2.55 21.65 -5.24
CA ILE A 61 2.56 21.58 -3.78
C ILE A 61 1.21 21.03 -3.34
N LEU A 62 1.23 19.84 -2.73
CA LEU A 62 0.07 19.29 -2.05
C LEU A 62 0.19 19.61 -0.56
N GLY A 63 -0.93 19.81 0.12
CA GLY A 63 -0.93 20.07 1.56
C GLY A 63 -2.34 20.10 2.13
N PRO A 64 -2.51 20.43 3.42
CA PRO A 64 -3.79 20.39 4.09
C PRO A 64 -4.83 21.31 3.41
N ALA A 65 -5.94 20.71 2.99
CA ALA A 65 -7.04 21.38 2.30
C ALA A 65 -7.74 22.42 3.18
N ALA A 66 -8.39 23.39 2.54
CA ALA A 66 -9.11 24.46 3.24
C ALA A 66 -10.44 24.04 3.83
N GLU A 67 -11.15 23.22 3.07
CA GLU A 67 -12.32 22.51 3.53
C GLU A 67 -11.85 21.10 3.86
N GLN A 68 -12.07 20.65 5.09
CA GLN A 68 -11.94 19.22 5.35
C GLN A 68 -13.07 18.55 4.56
N THR A 69 -12.68 17.68 3.64
CA THR A 69 -13.57 16.72 2.99
C THR A 69 -14.41 16.02 4.06
N GLN A 70 -15.67 15.73 3.74
CA GLN A 70 -16.65 15.15 4.68
C GLN A 70 -16.31 13.72 5.13
N TYR A 71 -15.24 13.13 4.59
CA TYR A 71 -14.85 11.73 4.78
C TYR A 71 -14.09 11.56 6.11
N LYS A 72 -14.82 11.42 7.22
CA LYS A 72 -14.23 11.13 8.54
C LYS A 72 -14.35 9.65 8.86
N GLY A 73 -13.26 8.91 8.68
CA GLY A 73 -13.05 7.60 9.29
C GLY A 73 -12.27 7.70 10.59
N LYS A 74 -12.19 6.61 11.37
CA LYS A 74 -11.22 6.50 12.47
C LYS A 74 -9.80 6.63 11.92
N GLU A 75 -8.87 7.23 12.67
CA GLU A 75 -7.46 7.25 12.27
C GLU A 75 -6.96 5.81 12.05
N GLY A 76 -6.31 5.57 10.91
CA GLY A 76 -5.85 4.23 10.54
C GLY A 76 -6.93 3.27 10.04
N PHE A 77 -8.17 3.72 9.87
CA PHE A 77 -9.24 2.89 9.31
C PHE A 77 -8.95 2.45 7.87
N PHE A 78 -8.43 3.36 7.05
CA PHE A 78 -8.10 3.10 5.64
C PHE A 78 -6.60 3.26 5.45
N GLY A 79 -5.90 2.14 5.20
CA GLY A 79 -4.46 2.06 4.99
C GLY A 79 -4.11 1.61 3.57
N LEU A 80 -2.85 1.23 3.35
CA LEU A 80 -2.34 0.78 2.05
C LEU A 80 -1.67 -0.58 2.18
N ALA A 81 -2.09 -1.54 1.37
CA ALA A 81 -1.39 -2.80 1.19
C ALA A 81 -0.34 -2.67 0.07
N GLY A 82 0.53 -3.66 -0.06
CA GLY A 82 1.55 -3.66 -1.10
C GLY A 82 2.55 -2.52 -0.98
N VAL A 83 2.95 -2.16 0.25
CA VAL A 83 4.06 -1.22 0.45
C VAL A 83 5.35 -2.04 0.51
N GLN A 84 5.77 -2.53 -0.66
CA GLN A 84 6.79 -3.57 -0.82
C GLN A 84 8.22 -3.02 -0.83
N THR A 85 8.60 -2.26 0.20
CA THR A 85 9.97 -1.72 0.32
C THR A 85 11.04 -2.81 0.31
N LEU A 86 10.71 -4.03 0.73
CA LEU A 86 11.61 -5.19 0.73
C LEU A 86 11.90 -5.73 -0.69
N TRP A 87 11.08 -5.36 -1.67
CA TRP A 87 11.23 -5.73 -3.08
C TRP A 87 11.88 -4.61 -3.89
N LEU A 88 11.93 -3.41 -3.31
CA LEU A 88 12.48 -2.22 -3.93
C LEU A 88 13.99 -2.10 -3.77
N ALA A 89 14.58 -1.46 -4.78
CA ALA A 89 15.91 -0.87 -4.70
C ALA A 89 15.97 0.12 -3.54
N LYS A 90 17.11 0.20 -2.85
CA LYS A 90 17.25 0.93 -1.59
C LYS A 90 16.92 2.42 -1.73
N GLU A 91 17.27 2.99 -2.88
CA GLU A 91 17.04 4.38 -3.28
C GLU A 91 15.56 4.76 -3.40
N ASP A 92 14.67 3.77 -3.60
CA ASP A 92 13.24 3.99 -3.85
C ASP A 92 12.38 3.78 -2.59
N ARG A 93 12.89 3.06 -1.59
CA ARG A 93 12.14 2.69 -0.36
C ARG A 93 11.66 3.91 0.42
N GLU A 94 12.53 4.92 0.56
CA GLU A 94 12.20 6.13 1.30
C GLU A 94 11.13 6.95 0.55
N THR A 95 11.20 6.99 -0.79
CA THR A 95 10.19 7.63 -1.63
C THR A 95 8.83 6.96 -1.46
N GLU A 96 8.77 5.63 -1.49
CA GLU A 96 7.53 4.87 -1.29
C GLU A 96 6.91 5.17 0.08
N MET A 97 7.69 5.12 1.16
CA MET A 97 7.23 5.41 2.53
C MET A 97 6.79 6.88 2.71
N ALA A 98 7.52 7.83 2.11
CA ALA A 98 7.15 9.23 2.13
C ALA A 98 5.83 9.50 1.41
N LEU A 99 5.59 8.83 0.28
CA LEU A 99 4.32 8.90 -0.46
C LEU A 99 3.17 8.33 0.35
N VAL A 100 3.34 7.17 0.99
CA VAL A 100 2.30 6.64 1.91
C VAL A 100 1.97 7.66 3.00
N ALA A 101 2.97 8.17 3.73
CA ALA A 101 2.72 9.09 4.83
C ALA A 101 2.10 10.41 4.36
N ALA A 102 2.42 10.84 3.14
CA ALA A 102 1.81 11.99 2.50
C ALA A 102 0.34 11.77 2.13
N THR A 103 -0.16 10.54 1.99
CA THR A 103 -1.60 10.34 1.77
C THR A 103 -2.43 10.48 3.05
N GLY A 104 -1.77 10.50 4.22
CA GLY A 104 -2.43 10.41 5.52
C GLY A 104 -2.69 8.98 5.98
N ALA A 105 -2.35 7.96 5.20
CA ALA A 105 -2.39 6.58 5.65
C ALA A 105 -1.53 6.37 6.92
N ARG A 106 -1.92 5.38 7.72
CA ARG A 106 -1.19 5.00 8.95
C ARG A 106 -0.77 3.54 8.94
N TYR A 107 -1.61 2.65 8.43
CA TYR A 107 -1.29 1.23 8.33
C TYR A 107 -0.76 0.89 6.94
N ILE A 108 0.30 0.09 6.91
CA ILE A 108 0.91 -0.44 5.70
C ILE A 108 1.05 -1.97 5.74
N GLY A 109 0.49 -2.64 4.73
CA GLY A 109 0.69 -4.08 4.53
C GLY A 109 1.97 -4.36 3.74
N MET A 110 2.76 -5.35 4.18
CA MET A 110 3.97 -5.81 3.47
C MET A 110 4.36 -7.25 3.83
N ASP A 111 5.34 -7.79 3.09
CA ASP A 111 5.71 -9.20 3.17
C ASP A 111 6.96 -9.45 4.01
N PHE A 112 6.84 -10.20 5.10
CA PHE A 112 7.97 -10.72 5.87
C PHE A 112 8.16 -12.21 5.57
N GLU A 113 8.95 -12.48 4.52
CA GLU A 113 9.19 -13.84 4.05
C GLU A 113 10.17 -14.58 4.95
N TRP A 114 9.75 -15.71 5.53
CA TRP A 114 10.58 -16.53 6.42
C TRP A 114 11.87 -16.97 5.72
N GLY A 115 11.80 -17.42 4.47
CA GLY A 115 12.98 -17.84 3.71
C GLY A 115 13.99 -16.73 3.40
N LYS A 116 13.56 -15.46 3.40
CA LYS A 116 14.48 -14.32 3.25
C LYS A 116 15.12 -13.93 4.59
N ILE A 117 14.36 -14.05 5.67
CA ILE A 117 14.78 -13.69 7.02
C ILE A 117 15.63 -14.80 7.67
N GLU A 118 15.32 -16.07 7.46
CA GLU A 118 16.00 -17.23 8.03
C GLU A 118 16.44 -18.20 6.92
N LYS A 119 17.43 -17.77 6.13
CA LYS A 119 17.94 -18.55 4.98
C LYS A 119 18.52 -19.91 5.38
N GLU A 120 19.05 -19.98 6.60
CA GLU A 120 19.52 -21.20 7.25
C GLU A 120 18.91 -21.26 8.65
N GLN A 121 18.51 -22.45 9.11
CA GLN A 121 17.90 -22.64 10.42
C GLN A 121 18.74 -21.99 11.54
N GLY A 122 18.09 -21.15 12.34
CA GLY A 122 18.66 -20.41 13.46
C GLY A 122 19.53 -19.20 13.07
N LYS A 123 19.69 -18.88 11.77
CA LYS A 123 20.49 -17.75 11.30
C LYS A 123 19.63 -16.69 10.64
N TYR A 124 19.32 -15.66 11.43
CA TYR A 124 18.44 -14.57 11.01
C TYR A 124 19.19 -13.41 10.36
N ASP A 125 18.73 -12.98 9.19
CA ASP A 125 19.10 -11.76 8.47
C ASP A 125 17.99 -10.71 8.65
N TRP A 126 18.21 -9.79 9.58
CA TRP A 126 17.23 -8.75 9.92
C TRP A 126 17.34 -7.50 9.04
N SER A 127 18.28 -7.44 8.10
CA SER A 127 18.63 -6.21 7.39
C SER A 127 17.45 -5.57 6.66
N GLY A 128 16.63 -6.37 5.97
CA GLY A 128 15.41 -5.90 5.30
C GLY A 128 14.34 -5.43 6.29
N PRO A 129 13.84 -6.31 7.18
CA PRO A 129 12.80 -5.94 8.14
C PRO A 129 13.19 -4.78 9.09
N ASP A 130 14.45 -4.70 9.53
CA ASP A 130 14.92 -3.57 10.34
C ASP A 130 14.87 -2.24 9.56
N ASP A 131 15.20 -2.25 8.26
CA ASP A 131 15.11 -1.08 7.39
C ASP A 131 13.66 -0.63 7.19
N ALA A 132 12.74 -1.58 6.98
CA ALA A 132 11.31 -1.31 6.87
C ALA A 132 10.74 -0.70 8.17
N VAL A 133 11.04 -1.30 9.33
CA VAL A 133 10.59 -0.81 10.65
C VAL A 133 11.18 0.57 10.96
N ARG A 134 12.45 0.80 10.62
CA ARG A 134 13.09 2.12 10.76
C ARG A 134 12.37 3.18 9.93
N LEU A 135 12.09 2.89 8.65
CA LEU A 135 11.38 3.82 7.76
C LEU A 135 9.93 4.05 8.22
N ALA A 136 9.20 2.99 8.54
CA ALA A 136 7.83 3.10 9.03
C ALA A 136 7.76 4.00 10.28
N LYS A 137 8.67 3.82 11.24
CA LYS A 137 8.80 4.71 12.39
C LYS A 137 9.10 6.16 12.01
N GLN A 138 10.08 6.37 11.13
CA GLN A 138 10.47 7.70 10.65
C GLN A 138 9.28 8.46 10.04
N TYR A 139 8.37 7.74 9.37
CA TYR A 139 7.21 8.31 8.67
C TYR A 139 5.88 8.18 9.45
N GLY A 140 5.91 7.73 10.71
CA GLY A 140 4.70 7.60 11.53
C GLY A 140 3.71 6.54 11.02
N LEU A 141 4.22 5.49 10.38
CA LEU A 141 3.47 4.37 9.83
C LEU A 141 3.56 3.15 10.75
N THR A 142 2.53 2.31 10.71
CA THR A 142 2.42 1.04 11.42
C THR A 142 2.40 -0.09 10.40
N ILE A 143 3.31 -1.06 10.55
CA ILE A 143 3.42 -2.20 9.64
C ILE A 143 2.42 -3.28 10.06
N VAL A 144 1.76 -3.88 9.07
CA VAL A 144 0.94 -5.08 9.18
C VAL A 144 1.61 -6.15 8.31
N PRO A 145 2.59 -6.90 8.86
CA PRO A 145 3.36 -7.82 8.05
C PRO A 145 2.61 -9.14 7.88
N MET A 146 2.64 -9.65 6.65
CA MET A 146 2.35 -11.06 6.39
C MET A 146 3.59 -11.88 6.70
N LEU A 147 3.45 -12.90 7.55
CA LEU A 147 4.51 -13.84 7.89
C LEU A 147 4.35 -15.07 7.00
N LEU A 148 5.05 -15.08 5.87
CA LEU A 148 4.78 -16.07 4.81
C LEU A 148 6.02 -16.76 4.25
N PHE A 149 5.75 -17.73 3.39
CA PHE A 149 6.67 -18.62 2.68
C PHE A 149 7.53 -19.54 3.54
N THR A 150 7.66 -20.79 3.11
CA THR A 150 8.49 -21.80 3.77
C THR A 150 9.92 -21.73 3.24
N PRO A 151 10.96 -21.65 4.11
CA PRO A 151 12.34 -21.72 3.66
C PRO A 151 12.65 -23.09 3.07
N GLN A 152 13.60 -23.13 2.14
CA GLN A 152 13.99 -24.37 1.47
C GLN A 152 14.40 -25.49 2.45
N TRP A 153 15.03 -25.15 3.58
CA TRP A 153 15.46 -26.12 4.60
C TRP A 153 14.31 -26.70 5.44
N ALA A 154 13.15 -26.03 5.49
CA ALA A 154 11.96 -26.48 6.21
C ALA A 154 10.89 -27.09 5.29
N SER A 155 11.10 -27.07 3.97
CA SER A 155 10.12 -27.55 2.99
C SER A 155 10.27 -29.04 2.69
N PRO A 156 9.17 -29.82 2.57
CA PRO A 156 9.24 -31.22 2.15
C PRO A 156 9.69 -31.39 0.69
N THR A 157 9.61 -30.33 -0.11
CA THR A 157 9.97 -30.30 -1.53
C THR A 157 11.16 -29.35 -1.76
N SER A 158 12.16 -29.40 -0.88
CA SER A 158 13.39 -28.60 -0.97
C SER A 158 14.12 -28.71 -2.32
N PHE A 159 13.85 -29.75 -3.11
CA PHE A 159 14.40 -29.96 -4.46
C PHE A 159 13.61 -29.25 -5.58
N ALA A 160 12.40 -28.74 -5.31
CA ALA A 160 11.51 -28.10 -6.28
C ALA A 160 11.59 -26.56 -6.15
N PRO A 161 12.48 -25.89 -6.89
CA PRO A 161 12.86 -24.49 -6.64
C PRO A 161 11.74 -23.47 -6.83
N LEU A 162 10.66 -23.83 -7.51
CA LEU A 162 9.52 -22.93 -7.76
C LEU A 162 8.39 -23.11 -6.73
N ASP A 163 8.27 -24.29 -6.14
CA ASP A 163 7.09 -24.66 -5.32
C ASP A 163 7.39 -24.72 -3.82
N TYR A 164 8.65 -24.93 -3.43
CA TYR A 164 9.02 -25.21 -2.03
C TYR A 164 8.51 -24.16 -1.04
N LYS A 165 8.41 -22.90 -1.50
CA LYS A 165 8.03 -21.75 -0.67
C LYS A 165 6.55 -21.71 -0.32
N SER A 166 5.69 -22.30 -1.15
CA SER A 166 4.23 -22.23 -1.00
C SER A 166 3.66 -23.46 -0.31
N ILE A 167 4.51 -24.45 0.01
CA ILE A 167 4.11 -25.69 0.67
C ILE A 167 4.30 -25.55 2.19
N PRO A 168 3.42 -26.14 3.04
CA PRO A 168 3.59 -26.17 4.48
C PRO A 168 5.00 -26.68 4.90
N PRO A 169 5.56 -26.17 6.01
CA PRO A 169 6.79 -26.70 6.56
C PRO A 169 6.62 -28.15 7.03
N VAL A 170 7.71 -28.92 7.05
CA VAL A 170 7.73 -30.30 7.55
C VAL A 170 7.47 -30.42 9.05
N ASP A 171 7.70 -29.34 9.79
CA ASP A 171 7.51 -29.24 11.24
C ASP A 171 7.01 -27.83 11.58
N GLU A 172 5.75 -27.73 11.98
CA GLU A 172 5.10 -26.47 12.32
C GLU A 172 5.75 -25.79 13.54
N LYS A 173 6.51 -26.52 14.38
CA LYS A 173 7.27 -25.91 15.48
C LYS A 173 8.34 -24.96 14.97
N GLN A 174 8.92 -25.23 13.80
CA GLN A 174 9.91 -24.35 13.18
C GLN A 174 9.27 -23.03 12.76
N TYR A 175 8.03 -23.08 12.24
CA TYR A 175 7.28 -21.87 11.91
C TYR A 175 6.87 -21.11 13.18
N ARG A 176 6.40 -21.81 14.22
CA ARG A 176 6.13 -21.21 15.54
C ARG A 176 7.34 -20.46 16.09
N ASP A 177 8.52 -21.07 16.03
CA ASP A 177 9.76 -20.47 16.52
C ASP A 177 10.16 -19.25 15.69
N PHE A 178 10.00 -19.30 14.36
CA PHE A 178 10.18 -18.14 13.49
C PHE A 178 9.26 -16.98 13.86
N VAL A 179 7.95 -17.25 13.98
CA VAL A 179 6.97 -16.22 14.36
C VAL A 179 7.32 -15.63 15.73
N PHE A 180 7.69 -16.45 16.71
CA PHE A 180 8.16 -15.97 18.01
C PHE A 180 9.35 -15.01 17.87
N GLN A 181 10.37 -15.34 17.06
CA GLN A 181 11.55 -14.47 16.88
C GLN A 181 11.19 -13.13 16.24
N VAL A 182 10.34 -13.13 15.20
CA VAL A 182 9.90 -11.91 14.52
C VAL A 182 9.10 -11.02 15.48
N VAL A 183 8.10 -11.59 16.17
CA VAL A 183 7.24 -10.84 17.11
C VAL A 183 8.06 -10.30 18.29
N ASN A 184 8.89 -11.13 18.92
CA ASN A 184 9.73 -10.70 20.04
C ASN A 184 10.73 -9.60 19.64
N ARG A 185 11.14 -9.57 18.37
CA ARG A 185 12.03 -8.55 17.86
C ARG A 185 11.34 -7.21 17.66
N TYR A 186 10.13 -7.19 17.11
CA TYR A 186 9.48 -5.98 16.61
C TYR A 186 8.24 -5.53 17.37
N LYS A 187 7.77 -6.28 18.37
CA LYS A 187 6.75 -5.79 19.31
C LYS A 187 7.18 -4.49 19.99
N PRO A 188 6.25 -3.68 20.52
CA PRO A 188 6.59 -2.55 21.38
C PRO A 188 7.59 -2.93 22.47
N PHE A 189 8.67 -2.16 22.60
CA PHE A 189 9.80 -2.45 23.51
C PHE A 189 10.56 -3.76 23.21
N GLY A 190 10.40 -4.31 22.01
CA GLY A 190 11.05 -5.52 21.51
C GLY A 190 12.58 -5.41 21.35
N GLN A 191 13.20 -6.43 20.77
CA GLN A 191 14.67 -6.51 20.69
C GLN A 191 15.30 -5.50 19.73
N SER A 192 14.65 -5.14 18.61
CA SER A 192 15.22 -4.22 17.62
C SER A 192 15.46 -2.83 18.24
N THR A 193 16.51 -2.14 17.79
CA THR A 193 16.85 -0.79 18.29
C THR A 193 15.79 0.25 17.94
N TYR A 194 15.00 0.01 16.89
CA TYR A 194 13.98 0.93 16.41
C TYR A 194 12.67 0.90 17.23
N VAL A 195 12.46 -0.12 18.06
CA VAL A 195 11.21 -0.31 18.83
C VAL A 195 11.37 -0.08 20.34
N LYS A 196 12.55 0.38 20.79
CA LYS A 196 12.90 0.53 22.21
C LYS A 196 12.13 1.60 22.97
N ASP A 197 11.52 2.54 22.26
CA ASP A 197 10.75 3.66 22.84
C ASP A 197 9.24 3.40 22.87
N GLY A 198 8.82 2.16 22.61
CA GLY A 198 7.41 1.74 22.63
C GLY A 198 6.72 1.78 21.27
N TYR A 199 7.37 2.32 20.23
CA TYR A 199 6.98 2.01 18.85
C TYR A 199 7.15 0.50 18.61
N GLY A 200 6.32 -0.11 17.77
CA GLY A 200 6.44 -1.51 17.40
C GLY A 200 5.25 -2.02 16.59
N ILE A 201 5.34 -3.26 16.15
CA ILE A 201 4.29 -3.97 15.41
C ILE A 201 3.43 -4.75 16.40
N SER A 202 2.12 -4.58 16.30
CA SER A 202 1.16 -5.27 17.18
C SER A 202 0.19 -6.17 16.42
N ASP A 203 0.11 -6.05 15.09
CA ASP A 203 -0.80 -6.80 14.23
C ASP A 203 0.02 -7.72 13.31
N TRP A 204 -0.32 -9.00 13.26
CA TRP A 204 0.47 -10.02 12.55
C TRP A 204 -0.44 -10.91 11.69
N VAL A 205 -0.18 -10.93 10.38
CA VAL A 205 -0.96 -11.76 9.44
C VAL A 205 -0.23 -13.07 9.22
N ILE A 206 -0.90 -14.19 9.45
CA ILE A 206 -0.33 -15.52 9.28
C ILE A 206 -0.64 -16.05 7.88
N TRP A 207 0.39 -16.05 7.04
CA TRP A 207 0.36 -16.43 5.63
C TRP A 207 -0.36 -15.44 4.69
N ASN A 208 -0.65 -15.87 3.46
CA ASN A 208 -1.47 -15.14 2.49
C ASN A 208 -2.37 -16.10 1.67
N GLU A 209 -3.64 -15.75 1.49
CA GLU A 209 -4.65 -16.37 0.59
C GLU A 209 -4.60 -17.91 0.49
N PRO A 210 -4.67 -18.64 1.62
CA PRO A 210 -4.51 -20.10 1.62
C PRO A 210 -5.62 -20.85 0.86
N ASN A 211 -6.75 -20.17 0.60
CA ASN A 211 -7.88 -20.74 -0.12
C ASN A 211 -7.82 -20.51 -1.63
N VAL A 212 -6.86 -19.72 -2.13
CA VAL A 212 -6.65 -19.52 -3.57
C VAL A 212 -5.79 -20.67 -4.09
N GLN A 213 -6.39 -21.54 -4.91
CA GLN A 213 -5.72 -22.71 -5.48
C GLN A 213 -5.15 -22.43 -6.88
N PRO A 214 -3.97 -22.97 -7.24
CA PRO A 214 -3.33 -22.68 -8.52
C PRO A 214 -4.14 -23.22 -9.70
N GLN A 215 -4.60 -22.36 -10.61
CA GLN A 215 -5.43 -22.77 -11.75
C GLN A 215 -4.63 -23.27 -12.97
N GLY A 216 -3.34 -23.57 -12.81
CA GLY A 216 -2.49 -24.09 -13.89
C GLY A 216 -2.32 -23.13 -15.09
N LYS A 217 -2.65 -21.84 -14.91
CA LYS A 217 -2.48 -20.77 -15.89
C LYS A 217 -1.93 -19.53 -15.19
N ASP A 218 -0.62 -19.35 -15.27
CA ASP A 218 -0.03 -18.02 -15.06
C ASP A 218 -0.42 -17.12 -16.25
N PRO A 219 -0.69 -15.81 -16.06
CA PRO A 219 -0.65 -15.03 -14.83
C PRO A 219 -2.06 -14.79 -14.25
N LEU A 220 -2.41 -15.46 -13.17
CA LEU A 220 -3.57 -15.20 -12.30
C LEU A 220 -3.06 -15.27 -10.83
N PRO A 221 -3.77 -14.73 -9.81
CA PRO A 221 -3.16 -14.35 -8.52
C PRO A 221 -2.29 -15.44 -7.90
N GLY A 222 -1.21 -14.99 -7.27
CA GLY A 222 -0.05 -15.79 -6.91
C GLY A 222 -0.36 -17.08 -6.17
N ASN A 223 0.41 -18.12 -6.48
CA ASN A 223 0.35 -19.38 -5.75
C ASN A 223 1.00 -19.20 -4.36
N PHE A 224 0.23 -18.76 -3.37
CA PHE A 224 0.72 -18.55 -2.01
C PHE A 224 0.70 -19.81 -1.17
N TRP A 225 -0.23 -20.75 -1.40
CA TRP A 225 -0.39 -21.96 -0.60
C TRP A 225 -0.73 -23.19 -1.45
N ILE A 226 0.07 -24.25 -1.30
CA ILE A 226 -0.12 -25.57 -1.93
C ILE A 226 -0.23 -26.61 -0.80
N GLY A 227 -1.18 -26.40 0.10
CA GLY A 227 -1.54 -27.33 1.15
C GLY A 227 -3.05 -27.42 1.31
N GLU A 228 -3.51 -28.48 1.97
CA GLU A 228 -4.91 -28.61 2.36
C GLU A 228 -5.28 -27.62 3.47
N LEU A 229 -6.58 -27.42 3.70
CA LEU A 229 -7.09 -26.51 4.73
C LEU A 229 -6.61 -26.89 6.14
N GLU A 230 -6.57 -28.18 6.47
CA GLU A 230 -6.16 -28.69 7.77
C GLU A 230 -4.68 -28.38 8.05
N ALA A 231 -3.82 -28.46 7.03
CA ALA A 231 -2.42 -28.06 7.13
C ALA A 231 -2.30 -26.55 7.40
N TYR A 232 -3.18 -25.75 6.79
CA TYR A 232 -3.23 -24.31 7.06
C TYR A 232 -3.71 -24.02 8.50
N ILE A 233 -4.69 -24.76 9.01
CA ILE A 233 -5.15 -24.64 10.41
C ILE A 233 -4.00 -24.96 11.39
N GLN A 234 -3.17 -25.97 11.11
CA GLN A 234 -1.98 -26.26 11.94
C GLN A 234 -0.92 -25.16 11.85
N LEU A 235 -0.69 -24.59 10.66
CA LEU A 235 0.20 -23.44 10.49
C LEU A 235 -0.31 -22.21 11.26
N MET A 236 -1.62 -21.93 11.18
CA MET A 236 -2.30 -20.88 11.94
C MET A 236 -2.09 -21.04 13.44
N ARG A 237 -2.31 -22.25 13.97
CA ARG A 237 -2.05 -22.58 15.37
C ARG A 237 -0.60 -22.29 15.75
N ALA A 238 0.37 -22.75 14.95
CA ALA A 238 1.78 -22.52 15.21
C ALA A 238 2.14 -21.03 15.23
N GLY A 239 1.62 -20.26 14.27
CA GLY A 239 1.79 -18.81 14.22
C GLY A 239 1.18 -18.10 15.43
N PHE A 240 -0.07 -18.42 15.77
CA PHE A 240 -0.77 -17.87 16.93
C PHE A 240 -0.05 -18.14 18.25
N GLU A 241 0.33 -19.41 18.49
CA GLU A 241 1.05 -19.80 19.70
C GLU A 241 2.44 -19.15 19.77
N GLY A 242 3.13 -18.98 18.65
CA GLY A 242 4.44 -18.30 18.59
C GLY A 242 4.33 -16.82 18.88
N ALA A 243 3.34 -16.15 18.27
CA ALA A 243 3.09 -14.73 18.45
C ALA A 243 2.70 -14.40 19.89
N HIS A 244 1.70 -15.08 20.47
CA HIS A 244 1.28 -14.82 21.85
C HIS A 244 2.30 -15.26 22.91
N ALA A 245 3.16 -16.23 22.61
CA ALA A 245 4.29 -16.54 23.50
C ALA A 245 5.31 -15.40 23.55
N ALA A 246 5.51 -14.68 22.43
CA ALA A 246 6.38 -13.51 22.38
C ALA A 246 5.69 -12.26 22.94
N ASP A 247 4.43 -12.03 22.58
CA ASP A 247 3.61 -10.89 22.99
C ASP A 247 2.16 -11.31 23.25
N PRO A 248 1.75 -11.52 24.51
CA PRO A 248 0.38 -11.89 24.83
C PRO A 248 -0.67 -10.86 24.42
N SER A 249 -0.29 -9.62 24.10
CA SER A 249 -1.18 -8.52 23.74
C SER A 249 -1.28 -8.22 22.24
N CYS A 250 -0.51 -8.93 21.40
CA CYS A 250 -0.59 -8.75 19.96
C CYS A 250 -1.92 -9.27 19.39
N ASN A 251 -2.26 -8.78 18.20
CA ASN A 251 -3.41 -9.19 17.40
C ASN A 251 -2.92 -10.10 16.26
N VAL A 252 -3.40 -11.33 16.23
CA VAL A 252 -3.10 -12.31 15.18
C VAL A 252 -4.27 -12.41 14.21
N LEU A 253 -3.97 -12.24 12.92
CA LEU A 253 -4.90 -12.32 11.81
C LEU A 253 -4.63 -13.60 11.01
N ASN A 254 -5.68 -14.22 10.47
CA ASN A 254 -5.48 -15.22 9.42
C ASN A 254 -4.97 -14.56 8.14
N GLY A 255 -4.52 -15.38 7.20
CA GLY A 255 -3.80 -14.99 5.99
C GLY A 255 -4.65 -14.33 4.93
N GLY A 256 -5.77 -13.70 5.26
CA GLY A 256 -6.64 -13.05 4.29
C GLY A 256 -7.29 -14.06 3.36
N LEU A 257 -8.46 -14.57 3.73
CA LEU A 257 -9.20 -15.43 2.80
C LEU A 257 -9.67 -14.56 1.63
N ALA A 258 -9.35 -14.94 0.40
CA ALA A 258 -9.74 -14.19 -0.79
C ALA A 258 -11.02 -14.74 -1.43
N ASP A 259 -11.82 -13.88 -2.06
CA ASP A 259 -12.75 -14.38 -3.07
C ASP A 259 -11.88 -14.97 -4.20
N VAL A 260 -12.09 -16.22 -4.60
CA VAL A 260 -11.30 -16.79 -5.71
C VAL A 260 -12.02 -16.40 -6.99
N TYR A 261 -11.59 -15.29 -7.57
CA TYR A 261 -12.25 -14.67 -8.70
C TYR A 261 -12.30 -15.61 -9.93
N TRP A 262 -13.36 -15.44 -10.74
CA TRP A 262 -13.57 -15.96 -12.11
C TRP A 262 -14.38 -17.25 -12.34
N ARG A 263 -14.95 -17.91 -11.32
CA ARG A 263 -16.01 -18.93 -11.53
C ARG A 263 -17.20 -18.76 -10.59
N GLN A 264 -18.39 -18.56 -11.18
CA GLN A 264 -19.63 -18.70 -10.44
C GLN A 264 -19.74 -20.11 -9.86
N GLY A 265 -19.96 -20.22 -8.54
CA GLY A 265 -20.46 -21.42 -7.89
C GLY A 265 -19.44 -22.35 -7.22
N GLU A 266 -18.13 -22.09 -7.27
CA GLU A 266 -17.13 -23.04 -6.72
C GLU A 266 -16.11 -22.46 -5.73
N ALA A 267 -16.01 -21.14 -5.55
CA ALA A 267 -14.96 -20.55 -4.70
C ALA A 267 -15.37 -19.22 -4.04
N ASP A 268 -16.47 -19.30 -3.30
CA ASP A 268 -17.11 -18.21 -2.58
C ASP A 268 -16.40 -17.91 -1.25
N LEU A 269 -16.04 -16.65 -1.01
CA LEU A 269 -15.39 -16.19 0.23
C LEU A 269 -16.18 -16.59 1.50
N VAL A 270 -17.51 -16.53 1.48
CA VAL A 270 -18.33 -16.89 2.66
C VAL A 270 -18.16 -18.37 2.99
N THR A 271 -18.09 -19.22 1.95
CA THR A 271 -17.81 -20.66 2.09
C THR A 271 -16.39 -20.92 2.58
N ALA A 272 -15.40 -20.16 2.11
CA ALA A 272 -14.02 -20.26 2.63
C ALA A 272 -13.96 -19.88 4.13
N VAL A 273 -14.67 -18.83 4.54
CA VAL A 273 -14.80 -18.45 5.96
C VAL A 273 -15.52 -19.54 6.74
N GLU A 274 -16.63 -20.08 6.23
CA GLU A 274 -17.36 -21.17 6.87
C GLU A 274 -16.46 -22.39 7.11
N ARG A 275 -15.70 -22.81 6.09
CA ARG A 275 -14.73 -23.92 6.21
C ARG A 275 -13.58 -23.61 7.15
N LEU A 276 -13.14 -22.35 7.26
CA LEU A 276 -12.11 -21.97 8.23
C LEU A 276 -12.58 -22.21 9.67
N TYR A 277 -13.89 -22.02 9.94
CA TYR A 277 -14.49 -22.31 11.25
C TYR A 277 -14.83 -23.79 11.42
N ASP A 278 -15.40 -24.43 10.40
CA ASP A 278 -15.92 -25.80 10.42
C ASP A 278 -15.42 -26.52 9.15
N PRO A 279 -14.17 -27.04 9.16
CA PRO A 279 -13.55 -27.65 7.98
C PRO A 279 -14.27 -28.92 7.51
N ASN A 280 -14.95 -29.64 8.40
CA ASN A 280 -15.57 -30.92 8.11
C ASN A 280 -17.09 -30.83 7.82
N GLY A 281 -17.73 -29.70 8.13
CA GLY A 281 -19.14 -29.41 7.89
C GLY A 281 -20.11 -30.04 8.88
N ASP A 282 -19.67 -30.43 10.08
CA ASP A 282 -20.48 -31.08 11.10
C ASP A 282 -21.23 -30.09 12.02
N GLY A 283 -20.98 -28.79 11.84
CA GLY A 283 -21.57 -27.70 12.63
C GLY A 283 -20.82 -27.37 13.91
N ASP A 284 -19.69 -28.02 14.20
CA ASP A 284 -18.77 -27.70 15.29
C ASP A 284 -17.56 -26.91 14.78
N ALA A 285 -17.04 -26.01 15.61
CA ALA A 285 -15.82 -25.25 15.31
C ALA A 285 -14.57 -25.79 16.03
N GLY A 286 -14.68 -26.96 16.66
CA GLY A 286 -13.65 -27.56 17.51
C GLY A 286 -12.38 -27.98 16.77
N ASP A 287 -12.46 -28.24 15.46
CA ASP A 287 -11.35 -28.62 14.58
C ASP A 287 -10.94 -27.50 13.61
N GLY A 288 -11.66 -26.39 13.58
CA GLY A 288 -11.36 -25.22 12.76
C GLY A 288 -10.29 -24.28 13.35
N ALA A 289 -10.03 -23.19 12.63
CA ALA A 289 -9.04 -22.18 13.01
C ALA A 289 -9.54 -21.17 14.04
N ARG A 290 -10.82 -21.24 14.47
CA ARG A 290 -11.46 -20.28 15.38
C ARG A 290 -10.59 -19.85 16.57
N PRO A 291 -9.91 -20.74 17.32
CA PRO A 291 -9.09 -20.32 18.47
C PRO A 291 -7.71 -19.73 18.11
N TYR A 292 -7.34 -19.71 16.82
CA TYR A 292 -5.99 -19.37 16.37
C TYR A 292 -5.91 -18.05 15.59
N PHE A 293 -6.90 -17.17 15.74
CA PHE A 293 -6.84 -15.77 15.30
C PHE A 293 -7.70 -14.89 16.22
N ASP A 294 -7.28 -13.65 16.42
CA ASP A 294 -8.00 -12.63 17.19
C ASP A 294 -8.95 -11.81 16.32
N THR A 295 -8.55 -11.60 15.07
CA THR A 295 -9.27 -10.81 14.07
C THR A 295 -9.39 -11.61 12.79
N LEU A 296 -10.61 -11.70 12.24
CA LEU A 296 -10.81 -12.33 10.94
C LEU A 296 -10.32 -11.39 9.85
N ASN A 297 -9.51 -11.91 8.95
CA ASN A 297 -8.95 -11.18 7.82
C ASN A 297 -9.41 -11.77 6.49
N ILE A 298 -9.79 -10.89 5.57
CA ILE A 298 -10.35 -11.23 4.27
C ILE A 298 -9.83 -10.29 3.18
N HIS A 299 -9.75 -10.80 1.95
CA HIS A 299 -9.40 -10.03 0.75
C HIS A 299 -10.63 -9.96 -0.17
N ILE A 300 -11.13 -8.75 -0.41
CA ILE A 300 -12.38 -8.52 -1.14
C ILE A 300 -12.11 -7.53 -2.27
N TYR A 301 -12.38 -7.93 -3.51
CA TYR A 301 -12.26 -7.13 -4.72
C TYR A 301 -13.61 -7.18 -5.45
N PRO A 302 -14.40 -6.09 -5.44
CA PRO A 302 -15.69 -6.11 -6.09
C PRO A 302 -15.55 -6.33 -7.61
N PRO A 303 -16.52 -6.98 -8.27
CA PRO A 303 -16.48 -7.14 -9.72
C PRO A 303 -16.47 -5.79 -10.44
N VAL A 304 -15.58 -5.69 -11.42
CA VAL A 304 -15.27 -4.49 -12.22
C VAL A 304 -16.43 -4.00 -13.11
N ASN A 305 -17.41 -4.85 -13.38
CA ASN A 305 -18.58 -4.54 -14.20
C ASN A 305 -19.78 -4.01 -13.38
N LEU A 306 -19.65 -3.91 -12.06
CA LEU A 306 -20.70 -3.34 -11.21
C LEU A 306 -20.71 -1.82 -11.30
N THR A 307 -21.91 -1.25 -11.31
CA THR A 307 -22.11 0.18 -11.09
C THR A 307 -21.78 0.55 -9.63
N PRO A 308 -21.53 1.84 -9.35
CA PRO A 308 -21.39 2.36 -7.98
C PRO A 308 -22.43 1.87 -6.96
N GLU A 309 -23.71 1.84 -7.34
CA GLU A 309 -24.80 1.38 -6.47
C GLU A 309 -24.72 -0.13 -6.22
N GLU A 310 -24.42 -0.91 -7.26
CA GLU A 310 -24.26 -2.37 -7.14
C GLU A 310 -23.02 -2.75 -6.31
N ILE A 311 -21.93 -1.97 -6.35
CA ILE A 311 -20.76 -2.17 -5.46
C ILE A 311 -21.18 -2.05 -3.99
N ASN A 312 -21.99 -1.05 -3.65
CA ASN A 312 -22.48 -0.85 -2.29
C ASN A 312 -23.32 -2.02 -1.80
N ASP A 313 -24.26 -2.49 -2.62
CA ASP A 313 -25.13 -3.62 -2.29
C ASP A 313 -24.33 -4.93 -2.18
N TRP A 314 -23.38 -5.13 -3.10
CA TRP A 314 -22.51 -6.30 -3.09
C TRP A 314 -21.65 -6.36 -1.82
N LEU A 315 -21.02 -5.25 -1.44
CA LEU A 315 -20.25 -5.15 -0.20
C LEU A 315 -21.12 -5.37 1.04
N GLN A 316 -22.34 -4.80 1.08
CA GLN A 316 -23.30 -5.05 2.17
C GLN A 316 -23.58 -6.53 2.32
N TYR A 317 -23.98 -7.19 1.23
CA TYR A 317 -24.33 -8.60 1.25
C TYR A 317 -23.16 -9.47 1.72
N ARG A 318 -21.96 -9.22 1.19
CA ARG A 318 -20.74 -9.98 1.52
C ARG A 318 -20.38 -9.85 3.00
N ILE A 319 -20.26 -8.63 3.52
CA ILE A 319 -19.85 -8.41 4.92
C ILE A 319 -20.91 -8.91 5.90
N ASP A 320 -22.21 -8.76 5.58
CA ASP A 320 -23.28 -9.30 6.42
C ASP A 320 -23.27 -10.84 6.43
N ALA A 321 -22.99 -11.48 5.28
CA ALA A 321 -22.89 -12.93 5.20
C ALA A 321 -21.72 -13.47 6.03
N ILE A 322 -20.55 -12.85 5.93
CA ILE A 322 -19.37 -13.19 6.75
C ILE A 322 -19.67 -12.98 8.23
N SER A 323 -20.31 -11.86 8.59
CA SER A 323 -20.69 -11.58 9.98
C SER A 323 -21.63 -12.66 10.53
N ARG A 324 -22.63 -13.11 9.76
CA ARG A 324 -23.51 -14.23 10.16
C ARG A 324 -22.76 -15.53 10.39
N VAL A 325 -21.73 -15.83 9.60
CA VAL A 325 -20.87 -17.01 9.83
C VAL A 325 -20.13 -16.88 11.15
N MET A 326 -19.51 -15.73 11.43
CA MET A 326 -18.82 -15.47 12.69
C MET A 326 -19.78 -15.59 13.89
N ASP A 327 -20.98 -15.00 13.80
CA ASP A 327 -21.97 -15.01 14.88
C ASP A 327 -22.45 -16.45 15.18
N ARG A 328 -22.68 -17.26 14.14
CA ARG A 328 -23.09 -18.67 14.28
C ARG A 328 -22.08 -19.49 15.07
N PHE A 329 -20.78 -19.19 14.93
CA PHE A 329 -19.71 -19.87 15.65
C PHE A 329 -19.26 -19.12 16.93
N GLY A 330 -20.00 -18.11 17.36
CA GLY A 330 -19.77 -17.41 18.63
C GLY A 330 -18.60 -16.42 18.63
N ASP A 331 -18.26 -15.85 17.46
CA ASP A 331 -17.24 -14.81 17.27
C ASP A 331 -17.86 -13.45 16.87
N ASP A 332 -19.06 -13.16 17.37
CA ASP A 332 -19.75 -11.87 17.19
C ASP A 332 -18.92 -10.68 17.73
N GLY A 333 -18.13 -10.91 18.78
CA GLY A 333 -17.23 -9.92 19.35
C GLY A 333 -15.93 -9.67 18.57
N LYS A 334 -15.48 -10.61 17.71
CA LYS A 334 -14.24 -10.43 16.93
C LYS A 334 -14.42 -9.43 15.80
N LYS A 335 -13.35 -8.69 15.47
CA LYS A 335 -13.34 -7.74 14.36
C LYS A 335 -13.00 -8.41 13.02
N ILE A 336 -13.30 -7.68 11.95
CA ILE A 336 -12.92 -7.98 10.57
C ILE A 336 -11.89 -6.95 10.13
N TRP A 337 -10.80 -7.42 9.55
CA TRP A 337 -9.90 -6.62 8.74
C TRP A 337 -10.04 -7.01 7.28
N VAL A 338 -9.96 -6.02 6.40
CA VAL A 338 -9.87 -6.23 4.95
C VAL A 338 -8.46 -5.81 4.55
N THR A 339 -7.47 -6.72 4.65
CA THR A 339 -6.07 -6.34 4.36
C THR A 339 -5.75 -6.21 2.89
N GLU A 340 -6.68 -6.56 2.00
CA GLU A 340 -6.59 -6.23 0.58
C GLU A 340 -7.97 -5.99 -0.05
N THR A 341 -8.05 -4.91 -0.82
CA THR A 341 -9.20 -4.53 -1.61
C THR A 341 -8.79 -3.50 -2.67
N GLY A 342 -9.53 -3.36 -3.76
CA GLY A 342 -9.34 -2.24 -4.67
C GLY A 342 -9.79 -2.50 -6.09
N PHE A 343 -9.33 -1.64 -6.99
CA PHE A 343 -9.54 -1.74 -8.43
C PHE A 343 -8.28 -1.34 -9.18
N GLY A 344 -7.98 -2.04 -10.28
CA GLY A 344 -6.93 -1.65 -11.22
C GLY A 344 -7.43 -0.63 -12.23
N SER A 345 -6.54 0.26 -12.67
CA SER A 345 -6.82 1.26 -13.71
C SER A 345 -5.83 1.22 -14.85
N VAL A 346 -6.30 1.52 -16.07
CA VAL A 346 -5.46 1.82 -17.23
C VAL A 346 -5.63 3.29 -17.66
N PRO A 347 -4.65 3.88 -18.36
CA PRO A 347 -4.79 5.21 -18.94
C PRO A 347 -5.97 5.28 -19.92
N SER A 348 -6.75 6.36 -19.86
CA SER A 348 -7.99 6.56 -20.65
C SER A 348 -7.80 6.55 -22.17
N SER A 349 -6.57 6.64 -22.66
CA SER A 349 -6.23 6.52 -24.08
C SER A 349 -6.26 5.09 -24.62
N ASN A 350 -6.36 4.10 -23.74
CA ASN A 350 -6.47 2.70 -24.11
C ASN A 350 -7.95 2.34 -24.18
N ASN A 351 -8.43 1.95 -25.37
CA ASN A 351 -9.82 1.57 -25.60
C ASN A 351 -10.24 0.48 -24.61
N LEU A 352 -11.07 0.86 -23.63
CA LEU A 352 -11.68 -0.05 -22.64
C LEU A 352 -12.58 -1.12 -23.30
N ASN A 353 -12.87 -1.00 -24.60
CA ASN A 353 -13.88 -1.78 -25.33
C ASN A 353 -13.37 -2.58 -26.54
N GLU A 354 -12.07 -2.61 -26.85
CA GLU A 354 -11.60 -3.21 -28.12
C GLU A 354 -10.79 -4.51 -28.00
N THR A 355 -10.58 -5.03 -26.80
CA THR A 355 -9.98 -6.37 -26.66
C THR A 355 -10.74 -7.15 -25.61
N PRO A 356 -11.54 -8.16 -26.03
CA PRO A 356 -11.99 -9.20 -25.11
C PRO A 356 -10.74 -9.84 -24.53
N GLN A 357 -10.39 -9.47 -23.29
CA GLN A 357 -9.35 -10.17 -22.58
C GLN A 357 -9.90 -11.57 -22.25
N PRO A 358 -9.14 -12.65 -22.53
CA PRO A 358 -9.51 -13.94 -21.95
C PRO A 358 -9.58 -13.75 -20.42
N ASP A 359 -10.68 -14.22 -19.82
CA ASP A 359 -10.87 -14.33 -18.37
C ASP A 359 -11.27 -13.04 -17.58
N ASN A 360 -12.03 -12.10 -18.18
CA ASN A 360 -12.78 -11.04 -17.46
C ASN A 360 -11.95 -10.01 -16.63
N LEU A 361 -10.64 -9.90 -16.83
CA LEU A 361 -9.85 -8.79 -16.27
C LEU A 361 -10.22 -7.47 -16.98
N MET A 362 -11.23 -6.76 -16.45
CA MET A 362 -11.54 -5.40 -16.89
C MET A 362 -10.86 -4.41 -15.95
N TRP A 363 -10.08 -3.51 -16.53
CA TRP A 363 -9.51 -2.39 -15.80
C TRP A 363 -10.48 -1.21 -15.88
N LEU A 364 -10.56 -0.42 -14.82
CA LEU A 364 -11.24 0.88 -14.88
C LEU A 364 -10.34 1.90 -15.60
N ASP A 365 -10.87 3.08 -15.91
CA ASP A 365 -9.99 4.24 -16.08
C ASP A 365 -9.58 4.80 -14.71
N GLU A 366 -8.59 5.70 -14.67
CA GLU A 366 -8.12 6.29 -13.41
C GLU A 366 -9.23 7.02 -12.63
N LYS A 367 -10.21 7.59 -13.34
CA LYS A 367 -11.36 8.24 -12.70
C LYS A 367 -12.25 7.20 -12.02
N GLY A 368 -12.54 6.09 -12.70
CA GLY A 368 -13.30 4.97 -12.17
C GLY A 368 -12.65 4.36 -10.93
N GLN A 369 -11.32 4.20 -10.92
CA GLN A 369 -10.58 3.77 -9.73
C GLN A 369 -10.76 4.76 -8.56
N SER A 370 -10.67 6.06 -8.84
CA SER A 370 -10.85 7.12 -7.85
C SER A 370 -12.27 7.16 -7.26
N ASP A 371 -13.29 7.08 -8.13
CA ASP A 371 -14.70 7.10 -7.73
C ASP A 371 -15.05 5.84 -6.92
N SER A 372 -14.60 4.67 -7.37
CA SER A 372 -14.88 3.38 -6.71
C SER A 372 -14.23 3.29 -5.34
N MET A 373 -13.01 3.80 -5.18
CA MET A 373 -12.35 3.87 -3.88
C MET A 373 -13.17 4.65 -2.85
N LEU A 374 -13.75 5.80 -3.27
CA LEU A 374 -14.56 6.60 -2.38
C LEU A 374 -15.82 5.86 -1.93
N ILE A 375 -16.51 5.21 -2.88
CA ILE A 375 -17.70 4.39 -2.59
C ILE A 375 -17.36 3.28 -1.60
N MET A 376 -16.25 2.57 -1.82
CA MET A 376 -15.79 1.51 -0.93
C MET A 376 -15.47 2.04 0.46
N PHE A 377 -14.76 3.16 0.58
CA PHE A 377 -14.48 3.80 1.86
C PHE A 377 -15.76 4.16 2.61
N GLU A 378 -16.67 4.89 1.95
CA GLU A 378 -17.96 5.30 2.53
C GLU A 378 -18.79 4.10 2.97
N LYS A 379 -18.70 2.99 2.25
CA LYS A 379 -19.39 1.76 2.62
C LYS A 379 -18.73 1.08 3.81
N TYR A 380 -17.42 0.94 3.80
CA TYR A 380 -16.71 0.23 4.86
C TYR A 380 -16.85 0.91 6.23
N VAL A 381 -16.81 2.25 6.28
CA VAL A 381 -16.97 3.00 7.55
C VAL A 381 -18.35 2.77 8.22
N GLN A 382 -19.33 2.27 7.47
CA GLN A 382 -20.67 1.96 7.99
C GLN A 382 -20.75 0.59 8.67
N PHE A 383 -19.77 -0.30 8.52
CA PHE A 383 -19.77 -1.62 9.16
C PHE A 383 -19.06 -1.60 10.51
N PRO A 384 -19.76 -1.74 11.65
CA PRO A 384 -19.12 -1.68 12.98
C PRO A 384 -18.14 -2.82 13.29
N LYS A 385 -18.24 -3.93 12.53
CA LYS A 385 -17.37 -5.11 12.66
C LYS A 385 -16.07 -4.94 11.87
N VAL A 386 -16.05 -4.08 10.85
CA VAL A 386 -14.84 -3.78 10.06
C VAL A 386 -14.02 -2.74 10.83
N GLU A 387 -12.79 -3.10 11.18
CA GLU A 387 -11.91 -2.26 12.00
C GLU A 387 -10.88 -1.52 11.13
N THR A 388 -10.35 -2.20 10.11
CA THR A 388 -9.33 -1.66 9.21
C THR A 388 -9.50 -2.23 7.81
N VAL A 389 -9.24 -1.41 6.80
CA VAL A 389 -9.24 -1.75 5.38
C VAL A 389 -7.95 -1.24 4.74
N LEU A 390 -7.26 -2.07 3.97
CA LEU A 390 -6.05 -1.67 3.24
C LEU A 390 -6.30 -1.76 1.73
N TRP A 391 -6.08 -0.64 1.05
CA TRP A 391 -6.16 -0.58 -0.41
C TRP A 391 -4.92 -1.21 -1.04
N TRP A 392 -5.11 -2.17 -1.95
CA TRP A 392 -4.07 -2.66 -2.83
C TRP A 392 -4.03 -1.78 -4.09
N SER A 393 -2.97 -1.02 -4.36
CA SER A 393 -1.73 -0.82 -3.60
C SER A 393 -1.25 0.63 -3.70
N LEU A 394 -0.15 1.00 -3.05
CA LEU A 394 0.43 2.33 -3.28
C LEU A 394 0.91 2.51 -4.72
N ARG A 395 1.61 1.53 -5.30
CA ARG A 395 2.42 1.72 -6.50
C ARG A 395 2.27 0.56 -7.49
N ASP A 396 2.23 0.88 -8.79
CA ASP A 396 2.37 -0.14 -9.83
C ASP A 396 3.80 -0.69 -9.84
N TYR A 397 3.96 -2.00 -9.97
CA TYR A 397 5.30 -2.61 -10.05
C TYR A 397 5.83 -2.71 -11.49
N TYR A 398 5.00 -2.42 -12.48
CA TYR A 398 5.34 -2.55 -13.89
C TYR A 398 5.28 -1.19 -14.61
N ILE A 399 6.30 -0.91 -15.42
CA ILE A 399 6.33 0.28 -16.29
C ILE A 399 5.28 0.15 -17.42
N ASN A 400 5.01 -1.08 -17.88
CA ASN A 400 3.99 -1.30 -18.90
C ASN A 400 2.59 -1.30 -18.28
N GLN A 401 1.86 -0.20 -18.48
CA GLN A 401 0.50 0.02 -17.97
C GLN A 401 -0.58 -0.18 -19.06
N THR A 402 -0.24 -0.79 -20.20
CA THR A 402 -1.26 -1.12 -21.20
C THR A 402 -2.19 -2.20 -20.67
N GLY A 403 -3.45 -2.19 -21.10
CA GLY A 403 -4.42 -3.22 -20.69
C GLY A 403 -4.07 -4.63 -21.17
N GLU A 404 -3.07 -4.77 -22.05
CA GLU A 404 -2.48 -6.05 -22.46
C GLU A 404 -1.60 -6.67 -21.37
N ASN A 405 -1.07 -5.87 -20.44
CA ASN A 405 -0.37 -6.39 -19.28
C ASN A 405 -1.40 -7.01 -18.33
N GLN A 406 -1.39 -8.32 -18.21
CA GLN A 406 -2.36 -9.05 -17.38
C GLN A 406 -1.96 -9.09 -15.89
N ALA A 407 -0.76 -8.62 -15.53
CA ALA A 407 -0.35 -8.54 -14.14
C ALA A 407 -1.19 -7.49 -13.40
N MET A 408 -1.86 -7.92 -12.32
CA MET A 408 -2.64 -7.05 -11.44
C MET A 408 -1.79 -5.90 -10.91
N GLU A 409 -0.57 -6.21 -10.54
CA GLU A 409 0.46 -5.31 -10.02
C GLU A 409 0.85 -4.18 -10.99
N ALA A 410 0.46 -4.25 -12.25
CA ALA A 410 0.68 -3.18 -13.22
C ALA A 410 -0.34 -2.05 -13.14
N HIS A 411 -1.47 -2.25 -12.45
CA HIS A 411 -2.65 -1.39 -12.60
C HIS A 411 -3.25 -0.88 -11.28
N TYR A 412 -2.99 -1.54 -10.15
CA TYR A 412 -3.65 -1.27 -8.86
C TYR A 412 -3.02 -0.14 -8.04
N GLY A 413 -1.83 0.33 -8.42
CA GLY A 413 -1.14 1.40 -7.72
C GLY A 413 -1.91 2.71 -7.77
N LEU A 414 -1.85 3.47 -6.67
CA LEU A 414 -2.23 4.88 -6.64
C LEU A 414 -1.22 5.77 -7.39
N VAL A 415 0.03 5.33 -7.43
CA VAL A 415 1.08 5.93 -8.23
C VAL A 415 1.59 4.95 -9.27
N ASN A 416 2.08 5.49 -10.37
CA ASN A 416 2.73 4.72 -11.44
C ASN A 416 4.05 4.11 -10.94
N ALA A 417 4.63 3.20 -11.71
CA ALA A 417 5.89 2.54 -11.33
C ALA A 417 7.08 3.50 -11.15
N ASP A 418 7.02 4.67 -11.79
CA ASP A 418 7.98 5.76 -11.64
C ASP A 418 7.62 6.77 -10.53
N PHE A 419 6.71 6.37 -9.65
CA PHE A 419 6.13 7.13 -8.55
C PHE A 419 5.19 8.27 -8.95
N SER A 420 5.04 8.62 -10.24
CA SER A 420 4.13 9.71 -10.64
C SER A 420 2.68 9.44 -10.19
N PRO A 421 1.99 10.44 -9.58
CA PRO A 421 0.67 10.21 -8.99
C PRO A 421 -0.38 10.02 -10.07
N LYS A 422 -1.21 8.98 -9.93
CA LYS A 422 -2.48 8.88 -10.66
C LYS A 422 -3.55 9.75 -10.00
N SER A 423 -4.69 9.87 -10.67
CA SER A 423 -5.87 10.56 -10.10
C SER A 423 -6.30 9.96 -8.74
N SER A 424 -6.13 8.65 -8.57
CA SER A 424 -6.50 7.92 -7.36
C SER A 424 -5.60 8.21 -6.15
N TYR A 425 -4.32 8.57 -6.34
CA TYR A 425 -3.47 9.04 -5.25
C TYR A 425 -4.02 10.32 -4.61
N LEU A 426 -4.46 11.27 -5.43
CA LEU A 426 -5.05 12.51 -4.95
C LEU A 426 -6.41 12.28 -4.30
N ALA A 427 -7.23 11.38 -4.86
CA ALA A 427 -8.51 11.00 -4.26
C ALA A 427 -8.32 10.39 -2.87
N TYR A 428 -7.39 9.44 -2.74
CA TYR A 428 -7.02 8.84 -1.46
C TYR A 428 -6.50 9.90 -0.48
N ALA A 429 -5.54 10.74 -0.89
CA ALA A 429 -4.94 11.74 -0.02
C ALA A 429 -5.94 12.80 0.46
N ARG A 430 -6.91 13.17 -0.37
CA ARG A 430 -8.05 14.03 0.01
C ARG A 430 -8.96 13.34 1.02
N MET A 431 -9.22 12.06 0.83
CA MET A 431 -10.14 11.28 1.66
C MET A 431 -9.54 10.96 3.04
N VAL A 432 -8.29 10.52 3.09
CA VAL A 432 -7.64 10.04 4.33
C VAL A 432 -6.85 11.15 5.02
N GLY A 433 -6.03 11.90 4.27
CA GLY A 433 -5.15 12.94 4.81
C GLY A 433 -5.73 14.35 4.79
N GLY A 434 -6.89 14.56 4.16
CA GLY A 434 -7.47 15.89 3.94
C GLY A 434 -6.54 16.79 3.12
N MET A 435 -5.74 16.22 2.22
CA MET A 435 -4.77 16.97 1.41
C MET A 435 -5.31 17.35 0.03
N ASP A 436 -4.94 18.51 -0.51
CA ASP A 436 -5.29 18.95 -1.85
C ASP A 436 -4.09 19.59 -2.57
N ILE A 437 -4.17 19.79 -3.88
CA ILE A 437 -3.21 20.58 -4.65
C ILE A 437 -3.41 22.06 -4.29
N LEU A 438 -2.48 22.62 -3.54
CA LEU A 438 -2.51 24.01 -3.08
C LEU A 438 -1.79 24.96 -4.05
N PHE A 439 -0.87 24.42 -4.86
CA PHE A 439 -0.13 25.14 -5.89
C PHE A 439 0.21 24.21 -7.04
N SER A 440 0.09 24.68 -8.28
CA SER A 440 0.69 24.06 -9.46
C SER A 440 1.23 25.15 -10.38
N SER A 441 2.43 24.95 -10.91
CA SER A 441 2.99 25.82 -11.94
C SER A 441 3.84 25.02 -12.91
N GLU A 442 3.65 25.30 -14.20
CA GLU A 442 4.60 24.90 -15.23
C GLU A 442 5.81 25.84 -15.19
N ILE A 443 7.02 25.27 -15.22
CA ILE A 443 8.29 25.99 -15.13
C ILE A 443 9.19 25.47 -16.25
N ASN A 444 9.75 26.39 -17.05
CA ASN A 444 10.87 26.05 -17.91
C ASN A 444 12.13 26.03 -17.04
N ILE A 445 12.74 24.85 -16.90
CA ILE A 445 14.04 24.72 -16.27
C ILE A 445 15.09 25.05 -17.33
N GLY A 446 15.45 26.33 -17.37
CA GLY A 446 16.52 26.85 -18.22
C GLY A 446 17.86 26.12 -18.03
N SER A 447 18.73 26.26 -19.02
CA SER A 447 19.95 25.47 -19.24
C SER A 447 21.10 25.61 -18.22
N PHE A 448 21.04 26.56 -17.26
CA PHE A 448 22.14 26.79 -16.32
C PHE A 448 21.69 27.28 -14.94
N GLY A 449 22.23 26.63 -13.90
CA GLY A 449 22.21 27.12 -12.50
C GLY A 449 20.95 26.81 -11.71
N ARG A 450 21.01 27.13 -10.40
CA ARG A 450 19.89 26.98 -9.47
C ARG A 450 18.78 27.97 -9.77
N GLN A 451 17.57 27.45 -9.93
CA GLN A 451 16.35 28.22 -10.12
C GLN A 451 15.51 28.19 -8.86
N MET A 452 15.00 29.36 -8.47
CA MET A 452 14.13 29.49 -7.31
C MET A 452 12.69 29.72 -7.75
N VAL A 453 11.80 28.89 -7.26
CA VAL A 453 10.35 29.09 -7.37
C VAL A 453 9.84 29.61 -6.04
N VAL A 454 9.20 30.78 -6.05
CA VAL A 454 8.58 31.38 -4.87
C VAL A 454 7.18 30.80 -4.72
N ILE A 455 6.91 30.21 -3.57
CA ILE A 455 5.60 29.67 -3.20
C ILE A 455 4.83 30.75 -2.45
N PRO A 456 3.64 31.17 -2.93
CA PRO A 456 2.86 32.21 -2.27
C PRO A 456 2.49 31.83 -0.83
N LYS A 457 2.56 32.80 0.08
CA LYS A 457 2.32 32.58 1.52
C LYS A 457 0.96 31.96 1.88
N ASN A 458 -0.04 32.13 1.03
CA ASN A 458 -1.38 31.55 1.23
C ASN A 458 -1.44 30.04 0.93
N VAL A 459 -0.47 29.51 0.17
CA VAL A 459 -0.33 28.06 -0.07
C VAL A 459 0.03 27.36 1.24
N ILE A 460 0.94 27.94 2.03
CA ILE A 460 1.41 27.37 3.30
C ILE A 460 0.65 28.06 4.44
N SER A 461 -0.67 27.85 4.48
CA SER A 461 -1.57 28.51 5.45
C SER A 461 -2.04 27.61 6.59
N ARG A 462 -1.67 26.32 6.59
CA ARG A 462 -2.10 25.34 7.60
C ARG A 462 -0.93 24.49 8.09
N ALA A 463 -0.95 24.11 9.35
CA ALA A 463 -0.03 23.10 9.87
C ALA A 463 -0.41 21.71 9.32
N GLY A 464 0.60 20.87 9.06
CA GLY A 464 0.41 19.51 8.56
C GLY A 464 1.48 19.08 7.57
N ASN A 465 1.20 17.99 6.88
CA ASN A 465 2.10 17.40 5.88
C ASN A 465 1.92 18.07 4.52
N TYR A 466 3.04 18.45 3.91
CA TYR A 466 3.11 19.01 2.56
C TYR A 466 3.95 18.10 1.67
N LEU A 467 3.52 17.97 0.41
CA LEU A 467 4.24 17.23 -0.61
C LEU A 467 4.69 18.20 -1.71
N VAL A 468 5.99 18.23 -1.96
CA VAL A 468 6.53 18.89 -3.15
C VAL A 468 6.72 17.83 -4.22
N VAL A 469 6.07 18.02 -5.37
CA VAL A 469 6.09 17.09 -6.49
C VAL A 469 6.59 17.82 -7.73
N VAL A 470 7.63 17.28 -8.36
CA VAL A 470 8.17 17.79 -9.63
C VAL A 470 8.03 16.70 -10.68
N THR A 471 7.41 17.02 -11.81
CA THR A 471 7.19 16.09 -12.92
C THR A 471 7.64 16.71 -14.25
N PRO A 472 8.47 16.04 -15.06
CA PRO A 472 8.74 16.45 -16.45
C PRO A 472 7.46 16.57 -17.29
N ILE A 473 7.34 17.63 -18.10
CA ILE A 473 6.28 17.79 -19.08
C ILE A 473 6.83 17.39 -20.46
N LEU A 474 6.41 16.22 -20.95
CA LEU A 474 6.74 15.78 -22.30
C LEU A 474 5.85 16.53 -23.31
N ARG A 475 6.37 17.60 -23.90
CA ARG A 475 5.70 18.28 -25.02
C ARG A 475 6.01 17.54 -26.32
N GLY A 476 5.04 16.82 -26.88
CA GLY A 476 5.14 16.29 -28.24
C GLY A 476 5.24 17.44 -29.26
N GLU A 477 5.95 17.21 -30.38
CA GLU A 477 6.32 18.23 -31.39
C GLU A 477 5.16 19.04 -32.04
N ASN A 478 3.88 18.81 -31.69
CA ASN A 478 2.72 19.44 -32.35
C ASN A 478 1.51 19.74 -31.42
N GLN A 479 1.71 20.21 -30.19
CA GLN A 479 0.60 20.74 -29.36
C GLN A 479 0.52 22.28 -29.48
N PRO A 480 -0.62 22.85 -29.93
CA PRO A 480 -0.76 24.31 -30.06
C PRO A 480 -0.76 25.00 -28.69
N HIS A 481 -0.19 26.21 -28.66
CA HIS A 481 -0.13 27.06 -27.48
C HIS A 481 -1.52 27.37 -26.91
N PHE A 482 -1.97 26.62 -25.90
CA PHE A 482 -3.16 26.99 -25.15
C PHE A 482 -2.85 28.17 -24.21
N GLN A 483 -3.74 29.15 -24.27
CA GLN A 483 -3.64 30.43 -23.57
C GLN A 483 -3.69 30.28 -22.05
N THR A 484 -2.66 30.81 -21.40
CA THR A 484 -2.63 31.57 -20.15
C THR A 484 -3.83 31.42 -19.19
N VAL A 485 -3.62 30.72 -18.07
CA VAL A 485 -4.39 30.94 -16.83
C VAL A 485 -3.49 31.68 -15.83
N LYS A 486 -3.93 32.90 -15.48
CA LYS A 486 -3.38 33.86 -14.50
C LYS A 486 -1.87 33.77 -14.18
N ARG A 487 -1.10 34.65 -14.83
CA ARG A 487 0.22 35.11 -14.35
C ARG A 487 0.10 35.57 -12.89
N THR A 488 0.52 34.73 -11.95
CA THR A 488 1.10 35.23 -10.71
C THR A 488 2.55 35.53 -11.03
N SER A 489 3.00 36.75 -10.80
CA SER A 489 4.35 37.21 -11.14
C SER A 489 5.41 36.34 -10.46
N VAL A 490 5.95 35.36 -11.18
CA VAL A 490 7.12 34.59 -10.76
C VAL A 490 8.33 35.52 -10.88
N PHE A 491 8.84 35.99 -9.75
CA PHE A 491 10.07 36.78 -9.71
C PHE A 491 11.28 35.84 -9.86
N PHE A 492 11.83 35.78 -11.07
CA PHE A 492 13.14 35.16 -11.27
C PHE A 492 14.22 36.07 -10.68
N LYS A 493 14.86 35.63 -9.59
CA LYS A 493 16.09 36.26 -9.12
C LYS A 493 17.26 35.39 -9.57
N ASN A 494 17.84 35.72 -10.73
CA ASN A 494 19.13 35.17 -11.14
C ASN A 494 20.18 35.64 -10.14
N ILE A 495 20.58 34.78 -9.22
CA ILE A 495 21.73 35.02 -8.35
C ILE A 495 22.92 34.32 -9.01
N GLN A 496 23.65 35.05 -9.85
CA GLN A 496 25.02 34.64 -10.18
C GLN A 496 25.85 34.68 -8.90
N SER A 497 26.61 33.61 -8.67
CA SER A 497 27.49 33.44 -7.52
C SER A 497 28.44 34.63 -7.35
N LYS A 498 28.61 35.06 -6.09
CA LYS A 498 29.81 35.71 -5.58
C LYS A 498 30.29 34.96 -4.36
#